data_AF-A0A838EP68-F1
#
_entry.id   AF-A0A838EP68-F1
#
_cell.length_a   1.000
_cell.length_b   1.000
_cell.length_c   1.000
_cell.angle_alpha   90.00
_cell.angle_beta   90.00
_cell.angle_gamma   90.00
#
_symmetry.space_group_name_H-M   'P 1'
#
loop_
_entity.id
_entity.type
_entity.pdbx_description
1 polymer ?
#
loop_
_entity_poly.entity_id
_entity_poly.type
_entity_poly.pdbx_seq_one_letter_code
_entity_poly.pdbx_strand_id
1 'polypeptide(L)'
;MEASTWRELLERIIQDTQEKQRIVHELGISTVTLSRWTHNTTNPRMQSLHHLLEILPQHCNQLRSLIVDEFPHFANTTIDDSQEEGELFIPSTFYSRVFDAYTTTPIIQRFWTISNLVLQQALEQLDPHQSGMAIIIVQCMPPWNDQKIYSLRERAGHGTRPWSMNLEQHAIFLGEESLAGNIVSTIRPKALQSRNDHQGIISAHWVEWEESAAGYPLLRASRVAGCLLASSTQTNFFTAQRIQLLQHYAELLAFVLEPHEFYDSTQITLRTMPHAIEQQKKLVTFRIRVAELIAQSLRDKIPMNLTQAELIVWRQIEQELLFRK
;
A
#
# COMPACT_ATOMS: atom_id res chain seq x y z
N MET A 1 4.60 7.48 46.46
CA MET A 1 5.48 7.34 45.29
C MET A 1 4.64 7.59 44.05
N GLU A 2 5.02 8.58 43.26
CA GLU A 2 4.40 8.83 41.96
C GLU A 2 4.79 7.69 41.01
N ALA A 3 3.83 7.16 40.24
CA ALA A 3 4.10 6.12 39.25
C ALA A 3 4.94 6.73 38.13
N SER A 4 5.98 6.02 37.68
CA SER A 4 6.91 6.50 36.66
C SER A 4 6.45 6.15 35.24
N THR A 5 5.52 5.19 35.09
CA THR A 5 4.91 4.81 33.82
C THR A 5 3.39 4.65 33.94
N TRP A 6 2.66 4.75 32.82
CA TRP A 6 1.21 4.54 32.82
C TRP A 6 0.84 3.10 33.19
N ARG A 7 1.72 2.14 32.95
CA ARG A 7 1.55 0.72 33.29
C ARG A 7 1.61 0.48 34.79
N GLU A 8 2.56 1.11 35.48
CA GLU A 8 2.64 1.09 36.94
C GLU A 8 1.43 1.79 37.58
N LEU A 9 0.99 2.90 36.98
CA LEU A 9 -0.20 3.60 37.42
C LEU A 9 -1.45 2.73 37.27
N LEU A 10 -1.59 2.06 36.12
CA LEU A 10 -2.67 1.12 35.87
C LEU A 10 -2.60 -0.10 36.80
N GLU A 11 -1.40 -0.64 37.05
CA GLU A 11 -1.17 -1.74 37.99
C GLU A 11 -1.67 -1.40 39.39
N ARG A 12 -1.40 -0.18 39.87
CA ARG A 12 -1.88 0.31 41.16
C ARG A 12 -3.40 0.44 41.21
N ILE A 13 -4.02 0.90 40.13
CA ILE A 13 -5.48 1.04 40.03
C ILE A 13 -6.16 -0.34 40.08
N ILE A 14 -5.60 -1.33 39.40
CA ILE A 14 -6.18 -2.68 39.34
C ILE A 14 -5.81 -3.58 40.54
N GLN A 15 -5.13 -3.04 41.57
CA GLN A 15 -4.94 -3.75 42.85
C GLN A 15 -6.27 -3.97 43.55
N ASP A 16 -7.22 -3.05 43.38
CA ASP A 16 -8.60 -3.27 43.79
C ASP A 16 -9.25 -4.28 42.83
N THR A 17 -9.68 -5.42 43.38
CA THR A 17 -10.30 -6.50 42.62
C THR A 17 -11.65 -6.10 42.03
N GLN A 18 -12.40 -5.21 42.68
CA GLN A 18 -13.67 -4.70 42.15
C GLN A 18 -13.41 -3.76 40.97
N GLU A 19 -12.46 -2.84 41.11
CA GLU A 19 -12.10 -1.89 40.05
C GLU A 19 -11.47 -2.60 38.84
N LYS A 20 -10.66 -3.63 39.09
CA LYS A 20 -10.13 -4.50 38.04
C LYS A 20 -11.26 -5.15 37.22
N GLN A 21 -12.29 -5.70 37.87
CA GLN A 21 -13.41 -6.33 37.17
C GLN A 21 -14.25 -5.29 36.41
N ARG A 22 -14.45 -4.10 37.00
CA ARG A 22 -15.13 -2.98 36.34
C ARG A 22 -14.42 -2.57 35.06
N ILE A 23 -13.12 -2.33 35.12
CA ILE A 23 -12.31 -1.93 33.95
C ILE A 23 -12.34 -3.01 32.87
N VAL A 24 -12.21 -4.28 33.24
CA VAL A 24 -12.29 -5.41 32.28
C VAL A 24 -13.65 -5.44 31.58
N HIS A 25 -14.73 -5.26 32.34
CA HIS A 25 -16.09 -5.24 31.81
C HIS A 25 -16.32 -4.07 30.85
N GLU A 26 -15.98 -2.85 31.28
CA GLU A 26 -16.17 -1.63 30.49
C GLU A 26 -15.31 -1.63 29.22
N LEU A 27 -14.08 -2.16 29.27
CA LEU A 27 -13.19 -2.27 28.12
C LEU A 27 -13.52 -3.44 27.17
N GLY A 28 -14.39 -4.37 27.57
CA GLY A 28 -14.72 -5.57 26.78
C GLY A 28 -13.53 -6.52 26.56
N ILE A 29 -12.55 -6.54 27.46
CA ILE A 29 -11.35 -7.39 27.36
C ILE A 29 -11.36 -8.52 28.39
N SER A 30 -10.32 -9.38 28.38
CA SER A 30 -10.12 -10.39 29.43
C SER A 30 -9.24 -9.87 30.57
N THR A 31 -9.42 -10.41 31.79
CA THR A 31 -8.55 -10.10 32.94
C THR A 31 -7.08 -10.42 32.67
N VAL A 32 -6.81 -11.45 31.87
CA VAL A 32 -5.46 -11.83 31.42
C VAL A 32 -4.87 -10.77 30.50
N THR A 33 -5.66 -10.23 29.57
CA THR A 33 -5.25 -9.14 28.66
C THR A 33 -4.87 -7.89 29.45
N LEU A 34 -5.70 -7.50 30.44
CA LEU A 34 -5.42 -6.33 31.29
C LEU A 34 -4.13 -6.52 32.12
N SER A 35 -3.94 -7.71 32.69
CA SER A 35 -2.69 -8.02 33.41
C SER A 35 -1.47 -8.07 32.47
N ARG A 36 -1.62 -8.47 31.21
CA ARG A 36 -0.51 -8.43 30.25
C ARG A 36 -0.08 -7.00 29.90
N TRP A 37 -0.99 -6.04 29.92
CA TRP A 37 -0.68 -4.62 29.70
C TRP A 37 0.17 -4.05 30.83
N THR A 38 -0.17 -4.35 32.10
CA THR A 38 0.61 -3.84 33.24
C THR A 38 2.03 -4.43 33.29
N HIS A 39 2.19 -5.69 32.87
CA HIS A 39 3.49 -6.37 32.84
C HIS A 39 4.29 -6.14 31.54
N ASN A 40 3.85 -5.23 30.67
CA ASN A 40 4.50 -4.93 29.39
C ASN A 40 4.75 -6.15 28.47
N THR A 41 3.84 -7.12 28.50
CA THR A 41 3.94 -8.33 27.65
C THR A 41 3.15 -8.19 26.34
N THR A 42 2.20 -7.26 26.29
CA THR A 42 1.45 -6.88 25.09
C THR A 42 1.10 -5.40 25.16
N ASN A 43 1.14 -4.70 24.03
CA ASN A 43 0.70 -3.31 23.94
C ASN A 43 -0.81 -3.24 23.67
N PRO A 44 -1.56 -2.40 24.42
CA PRO A 44 -2.96 -2.12 24.10
C PRO A 44 -3.09 -1.42 22.75
N ARG A 45 -4.27 -1.57 22.12
CA ARG A 45 -4.64 -0.76 20.97
C ARG A 45 -4.89 0.68 21.42
N MET A 46 -4.71 1.65 20.52
CA MET A 46 -4.92 3.07 20.83
C MET A 46 -6.36 3.36 21.29
N GLN A 47 -7.36 2.77 20.62
CA GLN A 47 -8.77 2.77 21.06
C GLN A 47 -8.93 2.34 22.52
N SER A 48 -8.27 1.26 22.92
CA SER A 48 -8.36 0.73 24.28
C SER A 48 -7.73 1.68 25.30
N LEU A 49 -6.69 2.43 24.91
CA LEU A 49 -6.10 3.48 25.73
C LEU A 49 -7.01 4.70 25.84
N HIS A 50 -7.68 5.11 24.76
CA HIS A 50 -8.68 6.19 24.81
C HIS A 50 -9.85 5.82 25.72
N HIS A 51 -10.42 4.62 25.52
CA HIS A 51 -11.52 4.12 26.35
C HIS A 51 -11.10 3.96 27.82
N LEU A 52 -9.85 3.54 28.07
CA LEU A 52 -9.28 3.50 29.42
C LEU A 52 -9.25 4.87 30.11
N LEU A 53 -8.97 5.95 29.36
CA LEU A 53 -8.99 7.32 29.90
C LEU A 53 -10.42 7.81 30.18
N GLU A 54 -11.40 7.39 29.40
CA GLU A 54 -12.82 7.73 29.60
C GLU A 54 -13.38 7.07 30.87
N ILE A 55 -13.06 5.80 31.09
CA ILE A 55 -13.58 5.03 32.23
C ILE A 55 -12.83 5.33 33.54
N LEU A 56 -11.70 6.06 33.48
CA LEU A 56 -10.87 6.48 34.62
C LEU A 56 -10.71 8.01 34.70
N PRO A 57 -11.81 8.77 34.86
CA PRO A 57 -11.78 10.24 34.81
C PRO A 57 -10.88 10.85 35.90
N GLN A 58 -10.78 10.20 37.07
CA GLN A 58 -9.95 10.66 38.20
C GLN A 58 -8.44 10.59 37.91
N HIS A 59 -8.02 9.69 37.01
CA HIS A 59 -6.62 9.49 36.64
C HIS A 59 -6.30 9.93 35.21
N CYS A 60 -7.29 10.47 34.47
CA CYS A 60 -7.20 10.74 33.05
C CYS A 60 -6.02 11.63 32.67
N ASN A 61 -5.82 12.77 33.35
CA ASN A 61 -4.72 13.70 33.03
C ASN A 61 -3.33 13.07 33.25
N GLN A 62 -3.19 12.29 34.33
CA GLN A 62 -1.93 11.64 34.68
C GLN A 62 -1.63 10.43 33.78
N LEU A 63 -2.65 9.60 33.49
CA LEU A 63 -2.52 8.51 32.53
C LEU A 63 -2.21 9.05 31.13
N ARG A 64 -2.88 10.11 30.70
CA ARG A 64 -2.65 10.73 29.39
C ARG A 64 -1.20 11.19 29.23
N SER A 65 -0.64 11.90 30.20
CA SER A 65 0.76 12.35 30.09
C SER A 65 1.72 11.17 29.99
N LEU A 66 1.56 10.17 30.85
CA LEU A 66 2.41 8.98 30.88
C LEU A 66 2.24 8.08 29.64
N ILE A 67 1.05 8.05 29.03
CA ILE A 67 0.79 7.34 27.77
C ILE A 67 1.47 8.07 26.61
N VAL A 68 1.41 9.41 26.56
CA VAL A 68 2.07 10.19 25.50
C VAL A 68 3.59 10.05 25.56
N ASP A 69 4.17 9.94 26.77
CA ASP A 69 5.61 9.71 26.94
C ASP A 69 6.07 8.37 26.34
N GLU A 70 5.25 7.31 26.43
CA GLU A 70 5.56 5.99 25.83
C GLU A 70 5.08 5.87 24.37
N PHE A 71 3.99 6.55 24.02
CA PHE A 71 3.35 6.54 22.70
C PHE A 71 3.14 7.97 22.19
N PRO A 72 4.17 8.63 21.61
CA PRO A 72 4.09 10.02 21.17
C PRO A 72 2.94 10.33 20.19
N HIS A 73 2.54 9.34 19.40
CA HIS A 73 1.44 9.46 18.44
C HIS A 73 0.05 9.52 19.10
N PHE A 74 -0.10 9.11 20.36
CA PHE A 74 -1.35 9.15 21.10
C PHE A 74 -1.87 10.58 21.33
N ALA A 75 -0.97 11.58 21.33
CA ALA A 75 -1.35 12.99 21.47
C ALA A 75 -2.18 13.51 20.29
N ASN A 76 -2.07 12.88 19.11
CA ASN A 76 -2.66 13.34 17.86
C ASN A 76 -3.87 12.50 17.42
N THR A 77 -4.21 11.42 18.11
CA THR A 77 -5.32 10.52 17.75
C THR A 77 -6.63 11.05 18.34
N THR A 78 -7.63 11.32 17.50
CA THR A 78 -9.00 11.62 17.98
C THR A 78 -9.78 10.33 18.23
N ILE A 79 -10.84 10.40 19.06
CA ILE A 79 -11.71 9.25 19.34
C ILE A 79 -12.37 8.73 18.03
N ASP A 80 -12.60 9.63 17.06
CA ASP A 80 -13.14 9.33 15.74
C ASP A 80 -12.16 8.51 14.88
N ASP A 81 -10.88 8.91 14.83
CA ASP A 81 -9.80 8.14 14.17
C ASP A 81 -9.67 6.73 14.76
N SER A 82 -9.98 6.61 16.04
CA SER A 82 -9.90 5.34 16.74
C SER A 82 -11.05 4.40 16.34
N GLN A 83 -12.29 4.85 16.09
CA GLN A 83 -13.36 3.92 15.70
C GLN A 83 -13.16 3.35 14.28
N GLU A 84 -12.55 4.11 13.37
CA GLU A 84 -12.27 3.66 12.00
C GLU A 84 -11.19 2.57 11.91
N GLU A 85 -10.20 2.58 12.82
CA GLU A 85 -9.11 1.60 12.79
C GLU A 85 -9.53 0.18 13.23
N GLY A 86 -10.71 0.01 13.84
CA GLY A 86 -11.22 -1.28 14.32
C GLY A 86 -11.68 -2.23 13.22
N GLU A 87 -11.94 -1.71 12.02
CA GLU A 87 -12.57 -2.43 10.90
C GLU A 87 -11.67 -2.53 9.64
N LEU A 88 -10.37 -2.28 9.76
CA LEU A 88 -9.41 -2.39 8.64
C LEU A 88 -9.06 -3.86 8.29
N PHE A 89 -10.07 -4.68 8.01
CA PHE A 89 -9.93 -6.01 7.44
C PHE A 89 -10.74 -6.14 6.15
N ILE A 90 -10.27 -6.99 5.23
CA ILE A 90 -11.03 -7.30 4.02
C ILE A 90 -12.19 -8.23 4.39
N PRO A 91 -13.46 -7.86 4.13
CA PRO A 91 -14.60 -8.71 4.45
C PRO A 91 -14.54 -10.05 3.71
N SER A 92 -14.94 -11.15 4.35
CA SER A 92 -14.97 -12.48 3.71
C SER A 92 -15.85 -12.52 2.46
N THR A 93 -16.94 -11.74 2.46
CA THR A 93 -17.83 -11.56 1.29
C THR A 93 -17.09 -10.96 0.09
N PHE A 94 -16.09 -10.12 0.32
CA PHE A 94 -15.27 -9.56 -0.75
C PHE A 94 -14.33 -10.59 -1.35
N TYR A 95 -13.70 -11.45 -0.53
CA TYR A 95 -12.91 -12.58 -1.04
C TYR A 95 -13.75 -13.51 -1.93
N SER A 96 -14.97 -13.85 -1.50
CA SER A 96 -15.89 -14.65 -2.31
C SER A 96 -16.17 -13.98 -3.66
N ARG A 97 -16.46 -12.67 -3.68
CA ARG A 97 -16.67 -11.90 -4.91
C ARG A 97 -15.47 -11.93 -5.84
N VAL A 98 -14.25 -11.86 -5.31
CA VAL A 98 -13.02 -11.95 -6.11
C VAL A 98 -12.83 -13.35 -6.69
N PHE A 99 -13.11 -14.41 -5.93
CA PHE A 99 -13.04 -15.78 -6.44
C PHE A 99 -14.11 -16.08 -7.49
N ASP A 100 -15.32 -15.56 -7.31
CA ASP A 100 -16.38 -15.65 -8.31
C ASP A 100 -15.96 -14.94 -9.61
N ALA A 101 -15.40 -13.73 -9.51
CA ALA A 101 -14.86 -13.01 -10.67
C ALA A 101 -13.71 -13.80 -11.34
N TYR A 102 -12.84 -14.44 -10.57
CA TYR A 102 -11.73 -15.24 -11.11
C TYR A 102 -12.21 -16.45 -11.93
N THR A 103 -13.26 -17.12 -11.48
CA THR A 103 -13.80 -18.32 -12.14
C THR A 103 -14.69 -18.00 -13.34
N THR A 104 -15.40 -16.87 -13.31
CA THR A 104 -16.37 -16.50 -14.35
C THR A 104 -15.81 -15.57 -15.43
N THR A 105 -14.76 -14.80 -15.13
CA THR A 105 -14.19 -13.83 -16.08
C THR A 105 -13.23 -14.50 -17.06
N PRO A 106 -13.36 -14.27 -18.38
CA PRO A 106 -12.40 -14.74 -19.38
C PRO A 106 -10.95 -14.31 -19.06
N ILE A 107 -9.99 -15.20 -19.33
CA ILE A 107 -8.56 -15.01 -19.02
C ILE A 107 -8.01 -13.65 -19.46
N ILE A 108 -8.41 -13.17 -20.65
CA ILE A 108 -7.95 -11.90 -21.24
C ILE A 108 -8.41 -10.67 -20.43
N GLN A 109 -9.57 -10.75 -19.78
CA GLN A 109 -10.17 -9.65 -19.01
C GLN A 109 -9.96 -9.79 -17.50
N ARG A 110 -9.54 -10.98 -17.05
CA ARG A 110 -9.47 -11.34 -15.64
C ARG A 110 -8.64 -10.36 -14.82
N PHE A 111 -7.45 -9.99 -15.32
CA PHE A 111 -6.61 -9.02 -14.62
C PHE A 111 -7.36 -7.72 -14.39
N TRP A 112 -7.87 -7.10 -15.47
CA TRP A 112 -8.55 -5.82 -15.43
C TRP A 112 -9.78 -5.84 -14.50
N THR A 113 -10.63 -6.86 -14.64
CA THR A 113 -11.84 -6.96 -13.82
C THR A 113 -11.52 -7.08 -12.34
N ILE A 114 -10.59 -7.97 -11.97
CA ILE A 114 -10.29 -8.20 -10.55
C ILE A 114 -9.45 -7.06 -9.98
N SER A 115 -8.49 -6.52 -10.72
CA SER A 115 -7.69 -5.38 -10.25
C SER A 115 -8.57 -4.19 -9.93
N ASN A 116 -9.55 -3.86 -10.77
CA ASN A 116 -10.46 -2.74 -10.52
C ASN A 116 -11.33 -2.98 -9.29
N LEU A 117 -11.85 -4.20 -9.13
CA LEU A 117 -12.61 -4.58 -7.93
C LEU A 117 -11.78 -4.40 -6.65
N VAL A 118 -10.53 -4.89 -6.66
CA VAL A 118 -9.62 -4.84 -5.51
C VAL A 118 -9.18 -3.42 -5.21
N LEU A 119 -8.77 -2.64 -6.20
CA LEU A 119 -8.31 -1.27 -6.01
C LEU A 119 -9.44 -0.35 -5.53
N GLN A 120 -10.67 -0.55 -6.03
CA GLN A 120 -11.83 0.20 -5.55
C GLN A 120 -12.11 -0.11 -4.07
N GLN A 121 -12.20 -1.38 -3.69
CA GLN A 121 -12.44 -1.78 -2.30
C GLN A 121 -11.33 -1.27 -1.37
N ALA A 122 -10.08 -1.32 -1.83
CA ALA A 122 -8.95 -0.83 -1.07
C ALA A 122 -9.03 0.68 -0.81
N LEU A 123 -9.41 1.49 -1.80
CA LEU A 123 -9.64 2.93 -1.60
C LEU A 123 -10.81 3.21 -0.66
N GLU A 124 -11.92 2.48 -0.80
CA GLU A 124 -13.10 2.66 0.06
C GLU A 124 -12.77 2.40 1.54
N GLN A 125 -11.84 1.50 1.84
CA GLN A 125 -11.41 1.22 3.21
C GLN A 125 -10.24 2.09 3.69
N LEU A 126 -9.28 2.41 2.81
CA LEU A 126 -8.11 3.19 3.20
C LEU A 126 -8.41 4.69 3.29
N ASP A 127 -9.25 5.21 2.40
CA ASP A 127 -9.62 6.64 2.32
C ASP A 127 -11.16 6.82 2.27
N PRO A 128 -11.89 6.44 3.34
CA PRO A 128 -13.36 6.48 3.36
C PRO A 128 -13.91 7.90 3.16
N HIS A 129 -13.18 8.92 3.64
CA HIS A 129 -13.55 10.34 3.53
C HIS A 129 -13.09 11.00 2.24
N GLN A 130 -12.44 10.27 1.32
CA GLN A 130 -11.91 10.81 0.06
C GLN A 130 -11.00 12.03 0.28
N SER A 131 -10.13 11.97 1.28
CA SER A 131 -9.20 13.04 1.66
C SER A 131 -8.03 13.18 0.70
N GLY A 132 -7.90 12.26 -0.26
CA GLY A 132 -6.89 12.29 -1.30
C GLY A 132 -5.93 11.13 -1.12
N MET A 133 -6.17 10.10 -1.91
CA MET A 133 -5.37 8.89 -1.96
C MET A 133 -5.31 8.38 -3.39
N ALA A 134 -4.16 7.84 -3.78
CA ALA A 134 -4.00 7.04 -4.99
C ALA A 134 -3.51 5.65 -4.61
N ILE A 135 -4.04 4.61 -5.27
CA ILE A 135 -3.56 3.24 -5.15
C ILE A 135 -3.23 2.70 -6.55
N ILE A 136 -2.02 2.17 -6.71
CA ILE A 136 -1.45 1.85 -8.01
C ILE A 136 -0.77 0.48 -7.97
N ILE A 137 -1.13 -0.37 -8.93
CA ILE A 137 -0.43 -1.62 -9.21
C ILE A 137 0.75 -1.28 -10.11
N VAL A 138 1.95 -1.47 -9.58
CA VAL A 138 3.21 -1.36 -10.32
C VAL A 138 3.70 -2.76 -10.64
N GLN A 139 4.15 -2.99 -11.87
CA GLN A 139 4.63 -4.29 -12.33
C GLN A 139 6.01 -4.19 -12.98
N CYS A 140 6.84 -5.22 -12.79
CA CYS A 140 8.07 -5.42 -13.53
C CYS A 140 7.81 -5.46 -15.04
N MET A 141 8.61 -4.72 -15.81
CA MET A 141 8.67 -4.93 -17.24
C MET A 141 9.26 -6.32 -17.55
N PRO A 142 8.83 -6.98 -18.63
CA PRO A 142 9.40 -8.27 -19.01
C PRO A 142 10.91 -8.20 -19.23
N PRO A 143 11.66 -9.29 -18.94
CA PRO A 143 13.10 -9.29 -19.03
C PRO A 143 13.59 -9.04 -20.46
N TRP A 144 14.75 -8.39 -20.53
CA TRP A 144 15.52 -8.19 -21.75
C TRP A 144 16.26 -9.48 -22.15
N ASN A 145 17.00 -9.45 -23.25
CA ASN A 145 17.70 -10.61 -23.79
C ASN A 145 18.71 -11.23 -22.82
N ASP A 146 19.27 -10.43 -21.92
CA ASP A 146 20.19 -10.83 -20.85
C ASP A 146 19.48 -11.36 -19.58
N GLN A 147 18.16 -11.58 -19.67
CA GLN A 147 17.29 -12.02 -18.57
C GLN A 147 17.16 -11.01 -17.42
N LYS A 148 17.58 -9.75 -17.63
CA LYS A 148 17.47 -8.68 -16.64
C LYS A 148 16.25 -7.80 -16.86
N ILE A 149 15.74 -7.28 -15.76
CA ILE A 149 14.60 -6.35 -15.70
C ILE A 149 15.15 -4.99 -15.29
N TYR A 150 14.98 -4.00 -16.16
CA TYR A 150 15.57 -2.67 -16.00
C TYR A 150 14.58 -1.61 -15.52
N SER A 151 13.28 -1.87 -15.61
CA SER A 151 12.26 -0.92 -15.16
C SER A 151 10.99 -1.63 -14.66
N LEU A 152 10.19 -0.87 -13.95
CA LEU A 152 8.83 -1.17 -13.57
C LEU A 152 7.88 -0.23 -14.34
N ARG A 153 6.60 -0.55 -14.35
CA ARG A 153 5.55 0.26 -14.99
C ARG A 153 4.29 0.25 -14.13
N GLU A 154 3.63 1.40 -14.04
CA GLU A 154 2.26 1.48 -13.52
C GLU A 154 1.31 0.75 -14.47
N ARG A 155 0.60 -0.27 -13.98
CA ARG A 155 -0.28 -1.11 -14.79
C ARG A 155 -1.75 -0.74 -14.65
N ALA A 156 -2.19 -0.42 -13.43
CA ALA A 156 -3.55 -0.02 -13.13
C ALA A 156 -3.54 0.82 -11.86
N GLY A 157 -4.46 1.77 -11.73
CA GLY A 157 -4.56 2.56 -10.51
C GLY A 157 -5.86 3.34 -10.42
N HIS A 158 -6.26 3.62 -9.20
CA HIS A 158 -7.42 4.44 -8.87
C HIS A 158 -7.02 5.51 -7.87
N GLY A 159 -7.75 6.62 -7.85
CA GLY A 159 -7.56 7.65 -6.85
C GLY A 159 -8.84 8.39 -6.46
N THR A 160 -8.79 9.02 -5.30
CA THR A 160 -9.72 10.03 -4.84
C THR A 160 -9.11 11.42 -5.08
N ARG A 161 -9.95 12.47 -5.09
CA ARG A 161 -9.47 13.83 -5.36
C ARG A 161 -8.36 14.20 -4.38
N PRO A 162 -7.25 14.80 -4.83
CA PRO A 162 -7.07 15.48 -6.12
C PRO A 162 -6.67 14.58 -7.31
N TRP A 163 -6.37 13.30 -7.09
CA TRP A 163 -6.04 12.36 -8.16
C TRP A 163 -7.27 11.97 -9.00
N SER A 164 -7.03 11.54 -10.24
CA SER A 164 -8.10 11.05 -11.11
C SER A 164 -8.58 9.67 -10.67
N MET A 165 -9.88 9.41 -10.86
CA MET A 165 -10.48 8.10 -10.52
C MET A 165 -9.85 6.94 -11.30
N ASN A 166 -9.33 7.19 -12.49
CA ASN A 166 -8.57 6.22 -13.28
C ASN A 166 -7.16 6.79 -13.52
N LEU A 167 -6.15 6.09 -13.04
CA LEU A 167 -4.73 6.46 -13.17
C LEU A 167 -4.01 5.72 -14.31
N GLU A 168 -4.63 4.71 -14.92
CA GLU A 168 -4.04 3.92 -16.00
C GLU A 168 -3.62 4.79 -17.20
N GLN A 169 -4.35 5.88 -17.47
CA GLN A 169 -4.04 6.82 -18.56
C GLN A 169 -2.80 7.68 -18.29
N HIS A 170 -2.34 7.73 -17.03
CA HIS A 170 -1.17 8.49 -16.59
C HIS A 170 0.01 7.57 -16.27
N ALA A 171 -0.07 6.29 -16.65
CA ALA A 171 0.93 5.29 -16.33
C ALA A 171 2.34 5.70 -16.78
N ILE A 172 3.27 5.71 -15.82
CA ILE A 172 4.69 5.95 -16.06
C ILE A 172 5.55 4.71 -15.81
N PHE A 173 6.80 4.78 -16.25
CA PHE A 173 7.85 3.86 -15.82
C PHE A 173 8.50 4.33 -14.54
N LEU A 174 8.95 3.37 -13.75
CA LEU A 174 9.56 3.55 -12.44
C LEU A 174 10.83 2.71 -12.38
N GLY A 175 11.90 3.27 -11.83
CA GLY A 175 13.18 2.59 -11.69
C GLY A 175 13.67 2.55 -10.25
N GLU A 176 14.98 2.40 -10.06
CA GLU A 176 15.64 2.37 -8.75
C GLU A 176 15.45 3.66 -7.94
N GLU A 177 15.12 4.77 -8.60
CA GLU A 177 14.87 6.09 -8.03
C GLU A 177 13.50 6.24 -7.34
N SER A 178 12.65 5.21 -7.47
CA SER A 178 11.27 5.22 -7.00
C SER A 178 11.09 4.35 -5.75
N LEU A 179 10.04 4.66 -4.97
CA LEU A 179 9.63 3.82 -3.84
C LEU A 179 9.31 2.38 -4.30
N ALA A 180 8.63 2.24 -5.45
CA ALA A 180 8.37 0.93 -6.06
C ALA A 180 9.65 0.17 -6.37
N GLY A 181 10.64 0.83 -6.98
CA GLY A 181 11.91 0.20 -7.31
C GLY A 181 12.65 -0.29 -6.09
N ASN A 182 12.59 0.48 -5.01
CA ASN A 182 13.17 0.07 -3.74
C ASN A 182 12.45 -1.15 -3.13
N ILE A 183 11.11 -1.14 -3.11
CA ILE A 183 10.29 -2.26 -2.62
C ILE A 183 10.57 -3.53 -3.42
N VAL A 184 10.59 -3.46 -4.74
CA VAL A 184 10.81 -4.61 -5.62
C VAL A 184 12.24 -5.15 -5.50
N SER A 185 13.24 -4.27 -5.42
CA SER A 185 14.65 -4.68 -5.30
C SER A 185 14.98 -5.30 -3.95
N THR A 186 14.35 -4.82 -2.87
CA THR A 186 14.58 -5.33 -1.51
C THR A 186 13.61 -6.44 -1.10
N ILE A 187 12.51 -6.62 -1.84
CA ILE A 187 11.39 -7.52 -1.53
C ILE A 187 10.87 -7.25 -0.11
N ARG A 188 10.75 -5.97 0.25
CA ARG A 188 10.28 -5.53 1.57
C ARG A 188 9.23 -4.45 1.46
N PRO A 189 8.18 -4.47 2.30
CA PRO A 189 7.26 -3.36 2.41
C PRO A 189 7.99 -2.11 2.90
N LYS A 190 7.53 -0.95 2.46
CA LYS A 190 8.04 0.34 2.89
C LYS A 190 6.91 1.33 3.08
N ALA A 191 7.09 2.21 4.06
CA ALA A 191 6.22 3.36 4.31
C ALA A 191 7.10 4.57 4.58
N LEU A 192 6.79 5.68 3.90
CA LEU A 192 7.37 7.00 4.06
C LEU A 192 6.25 7.87 4.62
N GLN A 193 6.41 8.36 5.84
CA GLN A 193 5.34 9.08 6.54
C GLN A 193 5.30 10.55 6.13
N SER A 194 6.40 11.10 5.61
CA SER A 194 6.41 12.44 5.04
C SER A 194 7.28 12.51 3.79
N ARG A 195 6.88 13.38 2.85
CA ARG A 195 7.74 13.82 1.75
C ARG A 195 9.07 14.41 2.21
N ASN A 196 9.06 15.00 3.41
CA ASN A 196 10.24 15.59 4.05
C ASN A 196 11.06 14.58 4.86
N ASP A 197 10.66 13.30 4.93
CA ASP A 197 11.48 12.25 5.54
C ASP A 197 12.70 11.95 4.66
N HIS A 198 13.68 12.86 4.72
CA HIS A 198 14.99 12.68 4.12
C HIS A 198 15.83 11.77 5.01
N GLN A 199 15.40 10.53 5.22
CA GLN A 199 16.26 9.52 5.86
C GLN A 199 17.40 9.03 4.94
N GLY A 200 17.82 9.82 3.93
CA GLY A 200 19.03 9.65 3.11
C GLY A 200 19.21 8.33 2.34
N ILE A 201 18.35 7.33 2.56
CA ILE A 201 18.53 5.93 2.14
C ILE A 201 17.53 5.55 1.03
N ILE A 202 16.43 6.31 0.87
CA ILE A 202 15.36 5.99 -0.06
C ILE A 202 15.20 7.15 -1.05
N SER A 203 15.63 6.94 -2.28
CA SER A 203 15.20 7.74 -3.40
C SER A 203 13.74 7.39 -3.69
N ALA A 204 12.85 8.35 -3.43
CA ALA A 204 11.48 8.31 -3.90
C ALA A 204 11.23 9.60 -4.67
N HIS A 205 11.05 9.49 -6.00
CA HIS A 205 10.47 10.59 -6.75
C HIS A 205 8.99 10.74 -6.36
N TRP A 206 8.74 11.80 -5.60
CA TRP A 206 7.40 12.20 -5.19
C TRP A 206 6.62 12.76 -6.37
N VAL A 207 5.40 12.26 -6.54
CA VAL A 207 4.48 12.79 -7.55
C VAL A 207 3.67 13.96 -6.99
N GLU A 208 2.95 14.62 -7.88
CA GLU A 208 2.10 15.74 -7.56
C GLU A 208 1.06 15.33 -6.49
N TRP A 209 1.02 16.08 -5.38
CA TRP A 209 0.12 15.95 -4.20
C TRP A 209 0.48 14.89 -3.16
N GLU A 210 1.52 14.12 -3.41
CA GLU A 210 1.95 13.07 -2.50
C GLU A 210 2.73 13.65 -1.29
N GLU A 211 2.18 13.45 -0.09
CA GLU A 211 2.78 13.85 1.19
C GLU A 211 3.24 12.65 2.02
N SER A 212 2.66 11.46 1.81
CA SER A 212 3.16 10.19 2.34
C SER A 212 2.88 9.06 1.34
N ALA A 213 3.64 7.98 1.45
CA ALA A 213 3.54 6.84 0.54
C ALA A 213 3.88 5.53 1.23
N ALA A 214 3.18 4.45 0.88
CA ALA A 214 3.53 3.10 1.31
C ALA A 214 3.36 2.10 0.17
N GLY A 215 4.00 0.96 0.30
CA GLY A 215 3.81 -0.11 -0.66
C GLY A 215 4.20 -1.48 -0.14
N TYR A 216 3.63 -2.49 -0.78
CA TYR A 216 3.85 -3.89 -0.48
C TYR A 216 4.19 -4.67 -1.75
N PRO A 217 5.23 -5.54 -1.73
CA PRO A 217 5.62 -6.29 -2.93
C PRO A 217 4.55 -7.33 -3.31
N LEU A 218 4.33 -7.50 -4.63
CA LEU A 218 3.47 -8.55 -5.16
C LEU A 218 4.27 -9.84 -5.30
N LEU A 219 4.06 -10.77 -4.36
CA LEU A 219 4.89 -11.96 -4.20
C LEU A 219 4.18 -13.26 -4.52
N ARG A 220 4.92 -14.20 -5.12
CA ARG A 220 4.51 -15.60 -5.27
C ARG A 220 5.74 -16.50 -5.16
N ALA A 221 5.76 -17.37 -4.16
CA ALA A 221 6.85 -18.33 -3.93
C ALA A 221 8.25 -17.66 -3.98
N SER A 222 8.44 -16.58 -3.21
CA SER A 222 9.69 -15.80 -3.14
C SER A 222 10.10 -15.07 -4.44
N ARG A 223 9.24 -15.08 -5.47
CA ARG A 223 9.42 -14.31 -6.71
C ARG A 223 8.54 -13.07 -6.67
N VAL A 224 9.01 -12.00 -7.32
CA VAL A 224 8.36 -10.69 -7.30
C VAL A 224 7.84 -10.32 -8.69
N ALA A 225 6.59 -9.87 -8.77
CA ALA A 225 6.01 -9.35 -10.01
C ALA A 225 5.99 -7.82 -10.08
N GLY A 226 6.16 -7.15 -8.94
CA GLY A 226 6.02 -5.71 -8.80
C GLY A 226 5.63 -5.34 -7.37
N CYS A 227 4.85 -4.28 -7.20
CA CYS A 227 4.32 -3.87 -5.89
C CYS A 227 2.96 -3.18 -6.03
N LEU A 228 2.18 -3.22 -4.95
CA LEU A 228 1.05 -2.33 -4.74
C LEU A 228 1.57 -1.08 -4.04
N LEU A 229 1.37 0.10 -4.62
CA LEU A 229 1.69 1.39 -4.04
C LEU A 229 0.42 2.10 -3.60
N ALA A 230 0.51 2.83 -2.50
CA ALA A 230 -0.50 3.75 -2.01
C ALA A 230 0.16 5.09 -1.68
N SER A 231 -0.44 6.18 -2.13
CA SER A 231 0.03 7.56 -1.97
C SER A 231 -1.07 8.37 -1.33
N SER A 232 -0.74 9.26 -0.39
CA SER A 232 -1.71 10.10 0.32
C SER A 232 -1.31 11.57 0.30
N THR A 233 -2.30 12.46 0.28
CA THR A 233 -2.12 13.92 0.50
C THR A 233 -1.83 14.28 1.96
N GLN A 234 -1.88 13.31 2.87
CA GLN A 234 -1.65 13.51 4.30
C GLN A 234 -0.32 12.95 4.73
N THR A 235 0.38 13.64 5.64
CA THR A 235 1.54 13.08 6.33
C THR A 235 1.10 12.08 7.41
N ASN A 236 1.98 11.16 7.79
CA ASN A 236 1.75 10.14 8.81
C ASN A 236 0.50 9.27 8.57
N PHE A 237 0.11 9.10 7.31
CA PHE A 237 -1.12 8.41 6.96
C PHE A 237 -1.04 6.89 7.17
N PHE A 238 0.14 6.29 6.99
CA PHE A 238 0.28 4.84 6.92
C PHE A 238 0.58 4.23 8.28
N THR A 239 -0.46 4.02 9.08
CA THR A 239 -0.39 3.27 10.34
C THR A 239 -0.07 1.80 10.11
N ALA A 240 0.32 1.08 11.16
CA ALA A 240 0.60 -0.36 11.06
C ALA A 240 -0.59 -1.16 10.51
N GLN A 241 -1.82 -0.80 10.91
CA GLN A 241 -3.05 -1.42 10.43
C GLN A 241 -3.30 -1.12 8.94
N ARG A 242 -3.10 0.12 8.49
CA ARG A 242 -3.25 0.48 7.07
C ARG A 242 -2.19 -0.21 6.19
N ILE A 243 -0.96 -0.35 6.68
CA ILE A 243 0.10 -1.12 6.00
C ILE A 243 -0.28 -2.61 5.92
N GLN A 244 -0.85 -3.17 7.01
CA GLN A 244 -1.33 -4.56 7.01
C GLN A 244 -2.50 -4.76 6.04
N LEU A 245 -3.42 -3.81 5.97
CA LEU A 245 -4.51 -3.85 5.00
C LEU A 245 -3.99 -3.78 3.56
N LEU A 246 -3.02 -2.91 3.29
CA LEU A 246 -2.33 -2.82 2.00
C LEU A 246 -1.64 -4.14 1.62
N GLN A 247 -1.02 -4.82 2.60
CA GLN A 247 -0.48 -6.17 2.42
C GLN A 247 -1.56 -7.16 1.98
N HIS A 248 -2.72 -7.20 2.64
CA HIS A 248 -3.78 -8.15 2.30
C HIS A 248 -4.33 -7.92 0.89
N TYR A 249 -4.42 -6.67 0.45
CA TYR A 249 -4.77 -6.36 -0.93
C TYR A 249 -3.69 -6.75 -1.93
N ALA A 250 -2.42 -6.53 -1.60
CA ALA A 250 -1.29 -6.96 -2.44
C ALA A 250 -1.26 -8.50 -2.60
N GLU A 251 -1.53 -9.25 -1.53
CA GLU A 251 -1.65 -10.71 -1.55
C GLU A 251 -2.79 -11.17 -2.46
N LEU A 252 -3.94 -10.50 -2.41
CA LEU A 252 -5.09 -10.80 -3.26
C LEU A 252 -4.80 -10.49 -4.74
N LEU A 253 -4.15 -9.35 -5.03
CA LEU A 253 -3.73 -8.99 -6.39
C LEU A 253 -2.67 -9.94 -6.94
N ALA A 254 -1.76 -10.44 -6.09
CA ALA A 254 -0.76 -11.41 -6.50
C ALA A 254 -1.40 -12.72 -6.99
N PHE A 255 -2.62 -13.07 -6.55
CA PHE A 255 -3.35 -14.24 -7.07
C PHE A 255 -3.83 -14.05 -8.53
N VAL A 256 -4.08 -12.81 -8.92
CA VAL A 256 -4.62 -12.45 -10.25
C VAL A 256 -3.54 -12.49 -11.33
N LEU A 257 -2.29 -12.23 -10.95
CA LEU A 257 -1.16 -12.26 -11.86
C LEU A 257 -0.81 -13.69 -12.31
N GLU A 258 -0.31 -13.82 -13.52
CA GLU A 258 0.08 -15.09 -14.12
C GLU A 258 1.45 -15.55 -13.59
N PRO A 259 1.71 -16.87 -13.44
CA PRO A 259 2.97 -17.37 -12.88
C PRO A 259 4.24 -16.89 -13.57
N HIS A 260 4.18 -16.62 -14.88
CA HIS A 260 5.30 -16.13 -15.67
C HIS A 260 5.61 -14.64 -15.48
N GLU A 261 4.72 -13.90 -14.79
CA GLU A 261 4.90 -12.49 -14.47
C GLU A 261 5.68 -12.26 -13.17
N PHE A 262 6.07 -13.33 -12.46
CA PHE A 262 6.89 -13.29 -11.26
C PHE A 262 8.33 -13.64 -11.56
N TYR A 263 9.27 -12.87 -11.06
CA TYR A 263 10.70 -12.96 -11.37
C TYR A 263 11.55 -13.20 -10.14
N ASP A 264 12.69 -13.85 -10.34
CA ASP A 264 13.67 -14.00 -9.26
C ASP A 264 14.35 -12.66 -8.94
N SER A 265 14.71 -12.42 -7.68
CA SER A 265 15.39 -11.18 -7.27
C SER A 265 16.69 -10.93 -8.05
N THR A 266 17.38 -11.99 -8.47
CA THR A 266 18.61 -11.90 -9.26
C THR A 266 18.40 -11.35 -10.67
N GLN A 267 17.15 -11.35 -11.17
CA GLN A 267 16.79 -10.75 -12.47
C GLN A 267 16.50 -9.25 -12.34
N ILE A 268 16.21 -8.75 -11.14
CA ILE A 268 15.88 -7.36 -10.89
C ILE A 268 17.16 -6.52 -10.90
N THR A 269 17.31 -5.65 -11.88
CA THR A 269 18.46 -4.75 -12.02
C THR A 269 17.93 -3.40 -12.51
N LEU A 270 17.05 -2.81 -11.70
CA LEU A 270 16.37 -1.57 -12.07
C LEU A 270 17.39 -0.45 -12.33
N ARG A 271 17.13 0.36 -13.34
CA ARG A 271 17.91 1.55 -13.67
C ARG A 271 17.09 2.79 -13.37
N THR A 272 17.77 3.90 -13.17
CA THR A 272 17.11 5.20 -12.99
C THR A 272 16.24 5.57 -14.20
N MET A 273 14.94 5.80 -13.99
CA MET A 273 14.03 6.30 -15.02
C MET A 273 13.95 7.84 -15.05
N PRO A 274 13.72 8.45 -16.24
CA PRO A 274 13.47 9.89 -16.36
C PRO A 274 12.27 10.37 -15.53
N HIS A 275 12.22 11.66 -15.18
CA HIS A 275 11.04 12.22 -14.49
C HIS A 275 9.76 12.11 -15.34
N ALA A 276 8.60 12.02 -14.67
CA ALA A 276 7.28 11.83 -15.30
C ALA A 276 7.01 12.80 -16.46
N ILE A 277 7.37 14.08 -16.31
CA ILE A 277 7.19 15.11 -17.35
C ILE A 277 7.95 14.76 -18.65
N GLU A 278 9.15 14.19 -18.53
CA GLU A 278 9.94 13.78 -19.69
C GLU A 278 9.39 12.50 -20.32
N GLN A 279 8.94 11.55 -19.49
CA GLN A 279 8.30 10.33 -19.97
C GLN A 279 7.02 10.64 -20.74
N GLN A 280 6.22 11.60 -20.26
CA GLN A 280 4.94 11.99 -20.87
C GLN A 280 5.09 12.42 -22.34
N LYS A 281 6.24 13.04 -22.69
CA LYS A 281 6.55 13.42 -24.08
C LYS A 281 6.61 12.23 -25.03
N LYS A 282 6.99 11.05 -24.54
CA LYS A 282 6.99 9.80 -25.32
C LYS A 282 5.66 9.07 -25.21
N LEU A 283 5.11 9.01 -24.00
CA LEU A 283 3.86 8.29 -23.68
C LEU A 283 2.63 8.86 -24.39
N VAL A 284 2.60 10.17 -24.69
CA VAL A 284 1.50 10.78 -25.47
C VAL A 284 1.31 10.13 -26.84
N THR A 285 2.37 9.54 -27.41
CA THR A 285 2.31 8.84 -28.71
C THR A 285 1.94 7.36 -28.60
N PHE A 286 1.75 6.82 -27.39
CA PHE A 286 1.54 5.40 -27.15
C PHE A 286 0.40 4.80 -27.98
N ARG A 287 -0.79 5.39 -27.92
CA ARG A 287 -1.97 4.89 -28.65
C ARG A 287 -1.78 4.91 -30.16
N ILE A 288 -1.09 5.94 -30.68
CA ILE A 288 -0.77 6.07 -32.10
C ILE A 288 0.18 4.94 -32.51
N ARG A 289 1.26 4.72 -31.76
CA ARG A 289 2.23 3.64 -32.01
C ARG A 289 1.58 2.26 -31.97
N VAL A 290 0.66 2.02 -31.04
CA VAL A 290 -0.09 0.75 -30.95
C VAL A 290 -0.96 0.55 -32.20
N ALA A 291 -1.71 1.58 -32.60
CA ALA A 291 -2.55 1.52 -33.80
C ALA A 291 -1.74 1.30 -35.08
N GLU A 292 -0.59 1.98 -35.23
CA GLU A 292 0.34 1.82 -36.35
C GLU A 292 0.92 0.40 -36.41
N LEU A 293 1.33 -0.14 -35.26
CA LEU A 293 1.87 -1.49 -35.17
C LEU A 293 0.83 -2.55 -35.54
N ILE A 294 -0.40 -2.42 -35.06
CA ILE A 294 -1.51 -3.31 -35.44
C ILE A 294 -1.77 -3.20 -36.95
N ALA A 295 -1.86 -1.98 -37.49
CA ALA A 295 -2.09 -1.77 -38.92
C ALA A 295 -0.96 -2.38 -39.79
N GLN A 296 0.30 -2.29 -39.34
CA GLN A 296 1.44 -2.90 -40.01
C GLN A 296 1.38 -4.43 -39.95
N SER A 297 1.04 -5.01 -38.79
CA SER A 297 0.92 -6.48 -38.63
C SER A 297 -0.12 -7.10 -39.58
N LEU A 298 -1.23 -6.38 -39.83
CA LEU A 298 -2.25 -6.78 -40.79
C LEU A 298 -1.73 -6.77 -42.23
N ARG A 299 -0.88 -5.80 -42.59
CA ARG A 299 -0.23 -5.75 -43.92
C ARG A 299 0.77 -6.89 -44.09
N ASP A 300 1.54 -7.18 -43.05
CA ASP A 300 2.58 -8.21 -43.06
C ASP A 300 2.04 -9.64 -42.86
N LYS A 301 0.72 -9.78 -42.66
CA LYS A 301 0.02 -11.06 -42.37
C LYS A 301 0.56 -11.78 -41.14
N ILE A 302 1.08 -11.02 -40.17
CA ILE A 302 1.52 -11.54 -38.87
C ILE A 302 0.38 -11.28 -37.88
N PRO A 303 -0.30 -12.33 -37.37
CA PRO A 303 -1.38 -12.11 -36.42
C PRO A 303 -0.82 -11.52 -35.12
N MET A 304 -1.28 -10.32 -34.78
CA MET A 304 -0.92 -9.61 -33.55
C MET A 304 -2.19 -9.18 -32.83
N ASN A 305 -2.31 -9.53 -31.55
CA ASN A 305 -3.41 -9.03 -30.71
C ASN A 305 -3.04 -7.70 -30.03
N LEU A 306 -4.05 -7.01 -29.48
CA LEU A 306 -3.87 -5.71 -28.83
C LEU A 306 -2.84 -5.77 -27.69
N THR A 307 -2.93 -6.77 -26.81
CA THR A 307 -2.03 -6.94 -25.66
C THR A 307 -0.56 -7.12 -26.10
N GLN A 308 -0.33 -7.86 -27.18
CA GLN A 308 1.00 -8.03 -27.77
C GLN A 308 1.52 -6.72 -28.36
N ALA A 309 0.67 -5.98 -29.08
CA ALA A 309 1.03 -4.69 -29.65
C ALA A 309 1.39 -3.67 -28.55
N GLU A 310 0.57 -3.58 -27.49
CA GLU A 310 0.84 -2.73 -26.33
C GLU A 310 2.16 -3.09 -25.66
N LEU A 311 2.44 -4.38 -25.44
CA LEU A 311 3.69 -4.82 -24.83
C LEU A 311 4.92 -4.42 -25.68
N ILE A 312 4.83 -4.55 -27.01
CA ILE A 312 5.90 -4.15 -27.92
C ILE A 312 6.13 -2.63 -27.83
N VAL A 313 5.07 -1.84 -27.86
CA VAL A 313 5.18 -0.38 -27.77
C VAL A 313 5.73 0.06 -26.40
N TRP A 314 5.32 -0.60 -25.31
CA TRP A 314 5.90 -0.36 -23.98
C TRP A 314 7.41 -0.63 -23.99
N ARG A 315 7.87 -1.76 -24.54
CA ARG A 315 9.31 -2.06 -24.65
C ARG A 315 10.07 -1.05 -25.51
N GLN A 316 9.47 -0.56 -26.60
CA GLN A 316 10.09 0.49 -27.42
C GLN A 316 10.27 1.79 -26.64
N ILE A 317 9.24 2.22 -25.90
CA ILE A 317 9.34 3.44 -25.07
C ILE A 317 10.32 3.23 -23.92
N GLU A 318 10.31 2.08 -23.26
CA GLU A 318 11.31 1.71 -22.24
C GLU A 318 12.73 1.85 -22.78
N GLN A 319 13.00 1.29 -23.97
CA GLN A 319 14.30 1.39 -24.63
C GLN A 319 14.70 2.85 -24.88
N GLU A 320 13.77 3.67 -25.38
CA GLU A 320 14.03 5.09 -25.64
C GLU A 320 14.30 5.90 -24.37
N LEU A 321 13.72 5.50 -23.23
CA LEU A 321 13.92 6.16 -21.94
C LEU A 321 15.23 5.72 -21.28
N LEU A 322 15.58 4.44 -21.36
CA LEU A 322 16.80 3.88 -20.76
C LEU A 322 18.08 4.26 -21.50
N PHE A 323 18.04 4.33 -22.83
CA PHE A 323 19.22 4.49 -23.68
C PHE A 323 19.21 5.82 -24.43
N ARG A 324 18.88 6.92 -23.72
CA ARG A 324 18.88 8.30 -24.24
C ARG A 324 20.04 8.49 -25.24
N LYS A 325 19.71 8.73 -26.51
CA LYS A 325 20.67 9.24 -27.49
C LYS A 325 20.79 10.74 -27.37
#